data_AF-A0A258WQM3-F1
#
_entry.id   AF-A0A258WQM3-F1
#
_cell.length_a   1.000
_cell.length_b   1.000
_cell.length_c   1.000
_cell.angle_alpha   90.00
_cell.angle_beta   90.00
_cell.angle_gamma   90.00
#
_symmetry.space_group_name_H-M   'P 1'
#
loop_
_entity.id
_entity.type
_entity.pdbx_description
1 polymer ?
#
loop_
_entity_poly.entity_id
_entity_poly.type
_entity_poly.pdbx_seq_one_letter_code
_entity_poly.pdbx_strand_id
1 'polypeptide(L)'
;YNFAGAKDIINAYGEFVAAIADIPATRLLGRAPDGMNSSGESQQADWRKLIAARQTLELGPCLDRIDVYMVQSALGRAEPKASYAFAPLDVESDKERAERFVKQMEAAEKLAGMNAMPERAFNRGVQSLMVAEGYLPELEAALNDIPDDERFGIAPDMPDDGEGGDQNLPGTGGAIGSAPPARLAANDATPRPLYVHRKLLNGADLVAWAKSQGFETTLDASDMHVTILYSRNPVDPMAMGETWTSDPDGGLLIKAGGPRALERFGEGAVVLQFASWSLQSRHNEMVQAGASHDYPEYLPHVTISYEAPDGFDIETVKPYAGELRFGPEVFEPLDLDWKAKITEA
;
A
#
# COMPACT_ATOMS: atom_id res chain seq x y z
N TYR A 1 -21.58 -31.67 58.68
CA TYR A 1 -21.85 -31.84 57.24
C TYR A 1 -20.67 -31.28 56.46
N ASN A 2 -20.13 -32.05 55.52
CA ASN A 2 -19.03 -31.63 54.65
C ASN A 2 -19.62 -31.10 53.34
N PHE A 3 -19.24 -29.87 52.94
CA PHE A 3 -19.69 -29.22 51.70
C PHE A 3 -18.67 -29.34 50.56
N ALA A 4 -17.65 -30.18 50.71
CA ALA A 4 -16.74 -30.53 49.62
C ALA A 4 -17.54 -31.15 48.45
N GLY A 5 -17.64 -30.43 47.33
CA GLY A 5 -18.40 -30.81 46.12
C GLY A 5 -19.61 -29.92 45.80
N ALA A 6 -20.06 -29.06 46.73
CA ALA A 6 -21.18 -28.15 46.46
C ALA A 6 -20.88 -27.17 45.30
N LYS A 7 -19.62 -26.73 45.19
CA LYS A 7 -19.15 -25.88 44.10
C LYS A 7 -19.28 -26.56 42.73
N ASP A 8 -18.94 -27.85 42.65
CA ASP A 8 -18.97 -28.60 41.39
C ASP A 8 -20.41 -28.81 40.90
N ILE A 9 -21.34 -29.07 41.82
CA ILE A 9 -22.77 -29.17 41.51
C ILE A 9 -23.30 -27.84 40.99
N ILE A 10 -22.98 -26.72 41.66
CA ILE A 10 -23.43 -25.37 41.23
C ILE A 10 -22.87 -25.03 39.84
N ASN A 11 -21.60 -25.34 39.58
CA ASN A 11 -20.98 -25.12 38.28
C ASN A 11 -21.64 -25.95 37.18
N ALA A 12 -21.95 -27.22 37.42
CA ALA A 12 -22.64 -28.08 36.46
C ALA A 12 -24.04 -27.54 36.11
N TYR A 13 -24.79 -27.05 37.10
CA TYR A 13 -26.06 -26.38 36.84
C TYR A 13 -25.88 -25.08 36.04
N GLY A 14 -24.84 -24.30 36.32
CA GLY A 14 -24.49 -23.11 35.55
C GLY A 14 -24.21 -23.43 34.07
N GLU A 15 -23.48 -24.52 33.80
CA GLU A 15 -23.20 -24.99 32.43
C GLU A 15 -24.47 -25.45 31.70
N PHE A 16 -25.37 -26.13 32.41
CA PHE A 16 -26.65 -26.55 31.85
C PHE A 16 -27.53 -25.36 31.45
N VAL A 17 -27.57 -24.31 32.29
CA VAL A 17 -28.30 -23.07 31.96
C VAL A 17 -27.66 -22.37 30.76
N ALA A 18 -26.34 -22.31 30.69
CA ALA A 18 -25.62 -21.75 29.54
C ALA A 18 -25.96 -22.48 28.23
N ALA A 19 -26.01 -23.82 28.26
CA ALA A 19 -26.36 -24.63 27.10
C ALA A 19 -27.82 -24.42 26.64
N ILE A 20 -28.78 -24.35 27.56
CA ILE A 20 -30.19 -24.11 27.20
C ILE A 20 -30.41 -22.68 26.68
N ALA A 21 -29.76 -21.71 27.30
CA ALA A 21 -29.84 -20.32 26.86
C ALA A 21 -29.09 -20.08 25.54
N ASP A 22 -28.28 -21.05 25.11
CA ASP A 22 -27.39 -20.98 23.96
C ASP A 22 -26.36 -19.84 24.08
N ILE A 23 -26.03 -19.45 25.32
CA ILE A 23 -25.06 -18.39 25.66
C ILE A 23 -23.78 -19.06 26.18
N PRO A 24 -22.59 -18.70 25.67
CA PRO A 24 -21.34 -19.23 26.21
C PRO A 24 -21.22 -19.06 27.73
N ALA A 25 -20.80 -20.12 28.43
CA ALA A 25 -20.64 -20.09 29.88
C ALA A 25 -19.63 -19.02 30.33
N THR A 26 -18.60 -18.74 29.53
CA THR A 26 -17.64 -17.64 29.75
C THR A 26 -18.34 -16.27 29.80
N ARG A 27 -19.39 -16.08 28.99
CA ARG A 27 -20.19 -14.85 28.93
C ARG A 27 -21.31 -14.82 29.97
N LEU A 28 -22.04 -15.92 30.15
CA LEU A 28 -23.18 -15.99 31.06
C LEU A 28 -22.75 -16.07 32.53
N LEU A 29 -21.69 -16.83 32.83
CA LEU A 29 -21.21 -17.08 34.20
C LEU A 29 -20.00 -16.20 34.56
N GLY A 30 -19.46 -15.42 33.61
CA GLY A 30 -18.30 -14.56 33.84
C GLY A 30 -17.01 -15.31 34.17
N ARG A 31 -16.88 -16.57 33.74
CA ARG A 31 -15.70 -17.40 34.00
C ARG A 31 -14.63 -17.25 32.93
N ALA A 32 -13.37 -17.36 33.33
CA ALA A 32 -12.27 -17.51 32.38
C ALA A 32 -12.45 -18.82 31.59
N PRO A 33 -12.01 -18.87 30.32
CA PRO A 33 -12.04 -20.10 29.53
C PRO A 33 -11.16 -21.17 30.19
N ASP A 34 -11.70 -22.38 30.36
CA ASP A 34 -10.92 -23.48 30.94
C ASP A 34 -9.88 -24.02 29.93
N GLY A 35 -8.64 -24.21 30.40
CA GLY A 35 -7.51 -24.69 29.61
C GLY A 35 -6.38 -23.66 29.46
N MET A 36 -5.13 -24.08 29.67
CA MET A 36 -3.96 -23.25 29.35
C MET A 36 -4.05 -22.84 27.87
N ASN A 37 -4.09 -21.54 27.60
CA ASN A 37 -4.15 -20.93 26.26
C ASN A 37 -5.54 -20.81 25.58
N SER A 38 -6.65 -20.88 26.34
CA SER A 38 -7.99 -20.66 25.77
C SER A 38 -8.39 -19.17 25.86
N SER A 39 -8.52 -18.49 24.72
CA SER A 39 -8.93 -17.07 24.64
C SER A 39 -10.45 -16.85 24.72
N GLY A 40 -11.25 -17.93 24.66
CA GLY A 40 -12.72 -17.85 24.61
C GLY A 40 -13.27 -17.29 23.28
N GLU A 41 -12.41 -17.00 22.30
CA GLU A 41 -12.75 -16.31 21.06
C GLU A 41 -13.68 -17.14 20.16
N SER A 42 -13.47 -18.45 20.05
CA SER A 42 -14.35 -19.34 19.27
C SER A 42 -15.78 -19.35 19.80
N GLN A 43 -15.94 -19.38 21.12
CA GLN A 43 -17.25 -19.37 21.77
C GLN A 43 -17.97 -18.03 21.55
N GLN A 44 -17.24 -16.92 21.56
CA GLN A 44 -17.80 -15.60 21.22
C GLN A 44 -18.19 -15.52 19.75
N ALA A 45 -17.39 -16.08 18.84
CA ALA A 45 -17.70 -16.11 17.42
C ALA A 45 -19.01 -16.91 17.15
N ASP A 46 -19.19 -18.06 17.78
CA ASP A 46 -20.41 -18.86 17.62
C ASP A 46 -21.63 -18.17 18.23
N TRP A 47 -21.48 -17.52 19.39
CA TRP A 47 -22.53 -16.68 19.97
C TRP A 47 -22.97 -15.54 19.04
N ARG A 48 -22.02 -14.87 18.38
CA ARG A 48 -22.35 -13.81 17.41
C ARG A 48 -23.12 -14.35 16.21
N LYS A 49 -22.74 -15.52 15.69
CA LYS A 49 -23.50 -16.18 14.60
C LYS A 49 -24.95 -16.44 15.03
N LEU A 50 -25.16 -16.88 16.26
CA LEU A 50 -26.50 -17.08 16.81
C LEU A 50 -27.30 -15.77 16.90
N ILE A 51 -26.69 -14.69 17.39
CA ILE A 51 -27.36 -13.38 17.43
C ILE A 51 -27.71 -12.89 16.03
N ALA A 52 -26.78 -12.99 15.07
CA ALA A 52 -27.04 -12.63 13.68
C ALA A 52 -28.18 -13.47 13.06
N ALA A 53 -28.24 -14.77 13.38
CA ALA A 53 -29.33 -15.64 12.98
C ALA A 53 -30.67 -15.18 13.56
N ARG A 54 -30.74 -14.83 14.86
CA ARG A 54 -31.96 -14.29 15.49
C ARG A 54 -32.36 -12.93 14.90
N GLN A 55 -31.39 -12.05 14.67
CA GLN A 55 -31.63 -10.77 13.99
C GLN A 55 -32.29 -10.98 12.63
N THR A 56 -31.78 -11.94 11.85
CA THR A 56 -32.27 -12.18 10.49
C THR A 56 -33.59 -12.95 10.46
N LEU A 57 -33.75 -13.98 11.29
CA LEU A 57 -34.88 -14.91 11.23
C LEU A 57 -36.08 -14.47 12.08
N GLU A 58 -35.84 -13.74 13.18
CA GLU A 58 -36.88 -13.30 14.10
C GLU A 58 -37.17 -11.80 13.96
N LEU A 59 -36.14 -10.96 14.16
CA LEU A 59 -36.32 -9.50 14.17
C LEU A 59 -36.54 -8.93 12.76
N GLY A 60 -35.84 -9.44 11.75
CA GLY A 60 -35.89 -8.94 10.38
C GLY A 60 -37.31 -8.88 9.83
N PRO A 61 -38.08 -9.99 9.85
CA PRO A 61 -39.47 -10.01 9.41
C PRO A 61 -40.40 -9.09 10.22
N CYS A 62 -40.06 -8.78 11.48
CA CYS A 62 -40.80 -7.81 12.28
C CYS A 62 -40.49 -6.38 11.85
N LEU A 63 -39.21 -6.07 11.57
CA LEU A 63 -38.77 -4.77 11.06
C LEU A 63 -39.33 -4.50 9.67
N ASP A 64 -39.30 -5.48 8.76
CA ASP A 64 -39.83 -5.33 7.40
C ASP A 64 -41.30 -4.89 7.37
N ARG A 65 -42.09 -5.29 8.39
CA ARG A 65 -43.50 -4.90 8.52
C ARG A 65 -43.68 -3.47 9.04
N ILE A 66 -42.80 -3.01 9.93
CA ILE A 66 -42.93 -1.69 10.55
C ILE A 66 -42.23 -0.60 9.73
N ASP A 67 -41.16 -0.96 9.03
CA ASP A 67 -40.32 -0.03 8.27
C ASP A 67 -41.08 0.68 7.16
N VAL A 68 -42.05 0.01 6.53
CA VAL A 68 -42.96 0.62 5.53
C VAL A 68 -43.61 1.90 6.07
N TYR A 69 -43.96 1.92 7.35
CA TYR A 69 -44.58 3.08 8.00
C TYR A 69 -43.54 4.02 8.62
N MET A 70 -42.49 3.48 9.24
CA MET A 70 -41.45 4.28 9.89
C MET A 70 -40.67 5.14 8.89
N VAL A 71 -40.25 4.56 7.77
CA VAL A 71 -39.53 5.27 6.70
C VAL A 71 -40.40 6.37 6.11
N GLN A 72 -41.68 6.06 5.83
CA GLN A 72 -42.62 7.06 5.31
C GLN A 72 -42.86 8.19 6.31
N SER A 73 -42.96 7.89 7.61
CA SER A 73 -43.13 8.89 8.66
C SER A 73 -41.91 9.79 8.78
N ALA A 74 -40.70 9.22 8.72
CA ALA A 74 -39.44 9.97 8.84
C ALA A 74 -39.15 10.85 7.61
N LEU A 75 -39.43 10.35 6.40
CA LEU A 75 -39.11 11.05 5.15
C LEU A 75 -40.27 11.91 4.62
N GLY A 76 -41.48 11.76 5.16
CA GLY A 76 -42.70 12.38 4.63
C GLY A 76 -43.16 11.82 3.28
N ARG A 77 -42.50 10.77 2.77
CA ARG A 77 -42.81 10.10 1.50
C ARG A 77 -42.49 8.61 1.57
N ALA A 78 -43.24 7.80 0.83
CA ALA A 78 -42.95 6.38 0.71
C ALA A 78 -41.66 6.16 -0.09
N GLU A 79 -40.78 5.28 0.39
CA GLU A 79 -39.54 4.89 -0.28
C GLU A 79 -39.47 3.35 -0.34
N PRO A 80 -40.09 2.72 -1.35
CA PRO A 80 -40.23 1.27 -1.40
C PRO A 80 -38.91 0.52 -1.63
N LYS A 81 -37.83 1.25 -1.95
CA LYS A 81 -36.48 0.69 -2.13
C LYS A 81 -35.59 0.87 -0.91
N ALA A 82 -36.10 1.43 0.18
CA ALA A 82 -35.34 1.54 1.41
C ALA A 82 -34.97 0.14 1.93
N SER A 83 -33.72 -0.04 2.31
CA SER A 83 -33.20 -1.24 2.95
C SER A 83 -32.46 -0.87 4.23
N TYR A 84 -32.31 -1.85 5.11
CA TYR A 84 -31.47 -1.73 6.31
C TYR A 84 -30.51 -2.90 6.37
N ALA A 85 -29.47 -2.72 7.17
CA ALA A 85 -28.60 -3.80 7.61
C ALA A 85 -28.45 -3.70 9.12
N PHE A 86 -28.34 -4.85 9.80
CA PHE A 86 -27.99 -4.86 11.21
C PHE A 86 -26.54 -4.37 11.38
N ALA A 87 -26.32 -3.53 12.40
CA ALA A 87 -24.97 -3.09 12.73
C ALA A 87 -24.08 -4.31 13.07
N PRO A 88 -22.77 -4.26 12.72
CA PRO A 88 -21.82 -5.28 13.11
C PRO A 88 -21.86 -5.54 14.63
N LEU A 89 -21.83 -6.82 15.01
CA LEU A 89 -21.84 -7.24 16.42
C LEU A 89 -20.48 -7.06 17.10
N ASP A 90 -19.45 -6.78 16.31
CA ASP A 90 -18.10 -6.52 16.76
C ASP A 90 -17.69 -5.09 16.49
N VAL A 91 -16.94 -4.55 17.44
CA VAL A 91 -16.18 -3.33 17.23
C VAL A 91 -14.92 -3.75 16.49
N GLU A 92 -14.83 -3.32 15.25
CA GLU A 92 -13.63 -3.47 14.44
C GLU A 92 -12.43 -2.85 15.16
N SER A 93 -11.33 -3.59 15.27
CA SER A 93 -10.09 -3.06 15.80
C SER A 93 -9.49 -2.01 14.87
N ASP A 94 -8.63 -1.13 15.39
CA ASP A 94 -7.93 -0.15 14.55
C ASP A 94 -7.12 -0.81 13.43
N LYS A 95 -6.59 -2.01 13.69
CA LYS A 95 -5.88 -2.82 12.70
C LYS A 95 -6.82 -3.31 11.59
N GLU A 96 -7.95 -3.91 11.95
CA GLU A 96 -8.93 -4.39 10.96
C GLU A 96 -9.47 -3.22 10.13
N ARG A 97 -9.74 -2.06 10.77
CA ARG A 97 -10.18 -0.85 10.08
C ARG A 97 -9.15 -0.35 9.07
N ALA A 98 -7.86 -0.38 9.42
CA ALA A 98 -6.79 -0.03 8.51
C ALA A 98 -6.66 -1.05 7.34
N GLU A 99 -6.75 -2.35 7.63
CA GLU A 99 -6.74 -3.39 6.60
C GLU A 99 -7.94 -3.29 5.65
N ARG A 100 -9.11 -2.95 6.18
CA ARG A 100 -10.34 -2.75 5.40
C ARG A 100 -10.20 -1.55 4.47
N PHE A 101 -9.63 -0.44 4.96
CA PHE A 101 -9.33 0.73 4.13
C PHE A 101 -8.44 0.36 2.95
N VAL A 102 -7.31 -0.32 3.21
CA VAL A 102 -6.38 -0.76 2.17
C VAL A 102 -7.09 -1.64 1.13
N LYS A 103 -7.83 -2.66 1.57
CA LYS A 103 -8.58 -3.56 0.67
C LYS A 103 -9.64 -2.83 -0.16
N GLN A 104 -10.32 -1.84 0.42
CA GLN A 104 -11.30 -1.02 -0.31
C GLN A 104 -10.62 -0.14 -1.37
N MET A 105 -9.46 0.43 -1.06
CA MET A 105 -8.69 1.23 -2.01
C MET A 105 -8.09 0.39 -3.14
N GLU A 106 -7.56 -0.79 -2.84
CA GLU A 106 -7.11 -1.76 -3.85
C GLU A 106 -8.26 -2.20 -4.77
N ALA A 107 -9.47 -2.36 -4.23
CA ALA A 107 -10.64 -2.67 -5.03
C ALA A 107 -11.06 -1.49 -5.92
N ALA A 108 -11.01 -0.26 -5.40
CA ALA A 108 -11.28 0.95 -6.17
C ALA A 108 -10.26 1.11 -7.31
N GLU A 109 -8.97 0.89 -7.06
CA GLU A 109 -7.90 0.91 -8.06
C GLU A 109 -8.17 -0.09 -9.19
N LYS A 110 -8.50 -1.34 -8.85
CA LYS A 110 -8.85 -2.37 -9.85
C LYS A 110 -10.07 -1.95 -10.70
N LEU A 111 -11.09 -1.37 -10.07
CA LEU A 111 -12.29 -0.90 -10.77
C LEU A 111 -11.98 0.30 -11.69
N ALA A 112 -11.08 1.20 -11.28
CA ALA A 112 -10.61 2.29 -12.12
C ALA A 112 -9.89 1.75 -13.36
N GLY A 113 -8.94 0.82 -13.18
CA GLY A 113 -8.17 0.22 -14.27
C GLY A 113 -9.03 -0.54 -15.29
N MET A 114 -10.20 -1.05 -14.89
CA MET A 114 -11.15 -1.71 -15.80
C MET A 114 -11.82 -0.74 -16.78
N ASN A 115 -11.83 0.57 -16.52
CA ASN A 115 -12.55 1.59 -17.31
C ASN A 115 -14.01 1.21 -17.60
N ALA A 116 -14.63 0.43 -16.70
CA ALA A 116 -15.99 -0.10 -16.89
C ALA A 116 -17.09 0.90 -16.52
N MET A 117 -16.73 2.03 -15.89
CA MET A 117 -17.65 3.07 -15.42
C MET A 117 -17.13 4.44 -15.82
N PRO A 118 -18.03 5.41 -16.12
CA PRO A 118 -17.63 6.79 -16.38
C PRO A 118 -16.87 7.39 -15.18
N GLU A 119 -15.78 8.10 -15.47
CA GLU A 119 -14.85 8.64 -14.47
C GLU A 119 -15.56 9.51 -13.42
N ARG A 120 -16.48 10.39 -13.83
CA ARG A 120 -17.28 11.20 -12.90
C ARG A 120 -18.10 10.36 -11.92
N ALA A 121 -18.70 9.27 -12.38
CA ALA A 121 -19.50 8.39 -11.53
C ALA A 121 -18.62 7.60 -10.56
N PHE A 122 -17.45 7.15 -11.03
CA PHE A 122 -16.45 6.48 -10.22
C PHE A 122 -15.89 7.40 -9.12
N ASN A 123 -15.41 8.58 -9.48
CA ASN A 123 -14.84 9.58 -8.56
C ASN A 123 -15.85 9.97 -7.46
N ARG A 124 -17.11 10.20 -7.85
CA ARG A 124 -18.18 10.47 -6.89
C ARG A 124 -18.40 9.30 -5.92
N GLY A 125 -18.38 8.07 -6.42
CA GLY A 125 -18.54 6.86 -5.60
C GLY A 125 -17.42 6.72 -4.57
N VAL A 126 -16.17 6.88 -4.99
CA VAL A 126 -14.99 6.77 -4.11
C VAL A 126 -14.96 7.87 -3.06
N GLN A 127 -15.23 9.13 -3.45
CA GLN A 127 -15.32 10.24 -2.49
C GLN A 127 -16.42 10.00 -1.46
N SER A 128 -17.59 9.54 -1.90
CA SER A 128 -18.70 9.21 -0.99
C SER A 128 -18.34 8.09 -0.03
N LEU A 129 -17.60 7.06 -0.48
CA LEU A 129 -17.13 5.97 0.36
C LEU A 129 -16.16 6.49 1.44
N MET A 130 -15.18 7.31 1.06
CA MET A 130 -14.18 7.87 1.98
C MET A 130 -14.79 8.71 3.09
N VAL A 131 -15.82 9.50 2.76
CA VAL A 131 -16.55 10.31 3.75
C VAL A 131 -17.45 9.43 4.62
N ALA A 132 -18.22 8.51 4.03
CA ALA A 132 -19.17 7.67 4.76
C ALA A 132 -18.48 6.75 5.78
N GLU A 133 -17.32 6.21 5.43
CA GLU A 133 -16.51 5.37 6.32
C GLU A 133 -15.62 6.18 7.28
N GLY A 134 -15.56 7.51 7.11
CA GLY A 134 -14.81 8.41 7.98
C GLY A 134 -13.29 8.28 7.87
N TYR A 135 -12.77 7.78 6.75
CA TYR A 135 -11.31 7.60 6.58
C TYR A 135 -10.57 8.93 6.41
N LEU A 136 -11.17 9.87 5.70
CA LEU A 136 -10.58 11.18 5.42
C LEU A 136 -11.46 12.28 6.00
N PRO A 137 -11.26 12.63 7.28
CA PRO A 137 -11.91 13.80 7.86
C PRO A 137 -11.50 15.05 7.07
N GLU A 138 -12.40 16.04 6.98
CA GLU A 138 -12.27 17.25 6.16
C GLU A 138 -12.36 17.06 4.64
N LEU A 139 -12.38 15.82 4.11
CA LEU A 139 -12.50 15.62 2.66
C LEU A 139 -13.79 16.24 2.12
N GLU A 140 -14.93 16.07 2.80
CA GLU A 140 -16.19 16.68 2.38
C GLU A 140 -16.12 18.21 2.34
N ALA A 141 -15.49 18.82 3.35
CA ALA A 141 -15.32 20.28 3.42
C ALA A 141 -14.42 20.78 2.29
N ALA A 142 -13.25 20.16 2.10
CA ALA A 142 -12.31 20.50 1.04
C ALA A 142 -12.92 20.32 -0.36
N LEU A 143 -13.74 19.30 -0.56
CA LEU A 143 -14.42 19.05 -1.84
C LEU A 143 -15.57 20.02 -2.12
N ASN A 144 -16.16 20.66 -1.10
CA ASN A 144 -17.21 21.65 -1.30
C ASN A 144 -16.68 23.00 -1.79
N ASP A 145 -15.39 23.27 -1.58
CA ASP A 145 -14.72 24.50 -2.05
C ASP A 145 -14.32 24.41 -3.53
N ILE A 146 -14.45 23.23 -4.14
CA ILE A 146 -14.05 22.96 -5.53
C ILE A 146 -15.32 22.83 -6.40
N PRO A 147 -15.40 23.48 -7.58
CA PRO A 147 -16.49 23.28 -8.52
C PRO A 147 -16.63 21.82 -8.95
N ASP A 148 -17.86 21.32 -9.12
CA ASP A 148 -18.14 19.92 -9.49
C ASP A 148 -17.32 19.41 -10.69
N ASP A 149 -17.12 20.25 -11.71
CA ASP A 149 -16.40 19.86 -12.93
C ASP A 149 -14.90 19.62 -12.68
N GLU A 150 -14.31 20.39 -11.76
CA GLU A 150 -12.93 20.22 -11.29
C GLU A 150 -12.82 19.09 -10.26
N ARG A 151 -13.81 18.98 -9.37
CA ARG A 151 -13.93 17.96 -8.32
C ARG A 151 -13.99 16.53 -8.87
N PHE A 152 -14.63 16.36 -10.03
CA PHE A 152 -14.82 15.05 -10.66
C PHE A 152 -13.93 14.83 -11.89
N GLY A 153 -13.08 15.79 -12.26
CA GLY A 153 -12.07 15.64 -13.31
C GLY A 153 -12.62 15.67 -14.74
N ILE A 154 -13.58 16.55 -15.05
CA ILE A 154 -13.97 16.81 -16.45
C ILE A 154 -13.40 18.18 -16.86
N ALA A 155 -12.32 18.18 -17.64
CA ALA A 155 -11.99 19.35 -18.44
C ALA A 155 -13.18 19.63 -19.40
N PRO A 156 -13.60 20.89 -19.61
CA PRO A 156 -14.68 21.21 -20.54
C PRO A 156 -14.32 20.69 -21.94
N ASP A 157 -15.31 20.09 -22.62
CA ASP A 157 -15.25 19.57 -23.99
C ASP A 157 -14.22 20.33 -24.85
N MET A 158 -13.08 19.70 -25.11
CA MET A 158 -12.41 19.95 -26.38
C MET A 158 -13.35 19.42 -27.45
N PRO A 159 -13.63 20.17 -28.52
CA PRO A 159 -14.61 19.77 -29.52
C PRO A 159 -14.24 18.40 -30.08
N ASP A 160 -15.21 17.48 -30.02
CA ASP A 160 -15.21 16.18 -30.68
C ASP A 160 -15.00 16.37 -32.19
N ASP A 161 -13.77 16.20 -32.67
CA ASP A 161 -13.51 15.78 -34.04
C ASP A 161 -13.38 14.26 -34.06
N GLY A 162 -14.53 13.60 -33.94
CA GLY A 162 -14.66 12.18 -34.19
C GLY A 162 -14.18 11.84 -35.59
N GLU A 163 -13.03 11.18 -35.68
CA GLU A 163 -12.72 10.24 -36.75
C GLU A 163 -11.71 9.20 -36.26
N GLY A 164 -12.23 8.03 -35.92
CA GLY A 164 -11.42 6.82 -35.92
C GLY A 164 -11.00 6.52 -37.36
N GLY A 165 -9.69 6.52 -37.63
CA GLY A 165 -9.18 6.18 -38.95
C GLY A 165 -7.68 6.34 -39.07
N ASP A 166 -7.00 5.21 -39.08
CA ASP A 166 -5.63 4.98 -39.58
C ASP A 166 -5.14 6.00 -40.63
N GLN A 167 -3.91 6.51 -40.49
CA GLN A 167 -3.01 6.73 -41.62
C GLN A 167 -1.55 7.08 -41.27
N ASN A 168 -0.67 6.28 -41.85
CA ASN A 168 0.73 6.52 -42.17
C ASN A 168 1.04 7.87 -42.89
N LEU A 169 2.13 8.52 -42.45
CA LEU A 169 3.12 9.37 -43.20
C LEU A 169 2.67 10.70 -43.85
N PRO A 170 3.59 11.64 -44.22
CA PRO A 170 4.99 11.89 -43.82
C PRO A 170 5.27 13.37 -43.41
N GLY A 171 6.52 13.65 -43.00
CA GLY A 171 6.93 14.85 -42.27
C GLY A 171 6.98 16.18 -43.01
N THR A 172 7.21 17.25 -42.24
CA THR A 172 8.04 18.42 -42.63
C THR A 172 8.54 19.10 -41.35
N GLY A 173 9.87 19.29 -41.28
CA GLY A 173 10.57 19.74 -40.09
C GLY A 173 10.62 21.26 -39.91
N GLY A 174 10.94 21.66 -38.69
CA GLY A 174 11.36 23.01 -38.30
C GLY A 174 12.06 22.96 -36.95
N ALA A 175 13.39 22.82 -36.97
CA ALA A 175 14.24 22.65 -35.81
C ALA A 175 14.54 23.97 -35.09
N ILE A 176 14.54 23.99 -33.75
CA ILE A 176 15.52 24.73 -32.93
C ILE A 176 15.86 23.85 -31.72
N GLY A 177 17.16 23.62 -31.51
CA GLY A 177 17.67 22.52 -30.70
C GLY A 177 18.07 22.85 -29.26
N SER A 178 17.90 21.84 -28.43
CA SER A 178 18.69 21.53 -27.24
C SER A 178 18.37 20.07 -26.91
N ALA A 179 19.32 19.16 -27.14
CA ALA A 179 19.11 17.71 -27.06
C ALA A 179 18.71 17.27 -25.64
N PRO A 180 17.56 16.59 -25.45
CA PRO A 180 17.31 15.77 -24.27
C PRO A 180 18.12 14.47 -24.37
N PRO A 181 18.57 13.88 -23.25
CA PRO A 181 19.22 12.57 -23.27
C PRO A 181 18.28 11.51 -23.86
N ALA A 182 18.87 10.56 -24.57
CA ALA A 182 18.18 9.53 -25.32
C ALA A 182 17.13 8.81 -24.45
N ARG A 183 15.86 9.00 -24.79
CA ARG A 183 14.77 8.11 -24.37
C ARG A 183 15.01 6.75 -25.00
N LEU A 184 15.69 5.85 -24.29
CA LEU A 184 15.66 4.43 -24.60
C LEU A 184 14.30 3.87 -24.15
N ALA A 185 13.38 3.89 -25.11
CA ALA A 185 12.23 3.00 -25.28
C ALA A 185 11.30 2.75 -24.07
N ALA A 186 10.32 3.63 -23.88
CA ALA A 186 9.15 3.42 -23.00
C ALA A 186 7.95 2.76 -23.73
N ASN A 187 8.16 1.94 -24.78
CA ASN A 187 7.08 1.34 -25.60
C ASN A 187 7.25 -0.17 -25.86
N ASP A 188 8.00 -0.90 -25.04
CA ASP A 188 8.36 -2.29 -25.33
C ASP A 188 7.99 -3.22 -24.16
N ALA A 189 6.82 -3.86 -24.31
CA ALA A 189 6.24 -4.83 -23.39
C ALA A 189 6.88 -6.24 -23.51
N THR A 190 7.97 -6.38 -24.28
CA THR A 190 8.62 -7.68 -24.45
C THR A 190 9.22 -8.13 -23.12
N PRO A 191 8.87 -9.34 -22.61
CA PRO A 191 9.46 -9.86 -21.39
C PRO A 191 10.98 -9.99 -21.51
N ARG A 192 11.70 -9.37 -20.57
CA ARG A 192 13.16 -9.37 -20.52
C ARG A 192 13.67 -9.23 -19.10
N PRO A 193 14.91 -9.67 -18.82
CA PRO A 193 15.57 -9.35 -17.57
C PRO A 193 15.50 -7.84 -17.32
N LEU A 194 15.07 -7.45 -16.12
CA LEU A 194 14.66 -6.08 -15.82
C LEU A 194 15.44 -5.54 -14.63
N TYR A 195 15.93 -4.32 -14.79
CA TYR A 195 16.57 -3.53 -13.76
C TYR A 195 15.76 -2.27 -13.53
N VAL A 196 15.34 -2.03 -12.29
CA VAL A 196 14.59 -0.83 -11.90
C VAL A 196 15.30 -0.14 -10.76
N HIS A 197 15.57 1.15 -10.93
CA HIS A 197 16.28 1.95 -9.93
C HIS A 197 15.78 3.39 -9.93
N ARG A 198 16.15 4.14 -8.89
CA ARG A 198 15.90 5.58 -8.78
C ARG A 198 17.22 6.31 -8.49
N LYS A 199 17.55 7.30 -9.32
CA LYS A 199 18.78 8.11 -9.16
C LYS A 199 18.70 9.00 -7.92
N LEU A 200 19.80 9.08 -7.18
CA LEU A 200 19.94 9.98 -6.04
C LEU A 200 20.33 11.38 -6.53
N LEU A 201 19.37 12.30 -6.53
CA LEU A 201 19.51 13.64 -7.09
C LEU A 201 20.47 14.53 -6.27
N ASN A 202 20.57 14.27 -4.96
CA ASN A 202 21.49 14.96 -4.06
C ASN A 202 22.71 14.11 -3.66
N GLY A 203 23.21 13.26 -4.57
CA GLY A 203 24.37 12.39 -4.32
C GLY A 203 25.63 13.14 -3.87
N ALA A 204 25.79 14.41 -4.29
CA ALA A 204 26.91 15.26 -3.87
C ALA A 204 26.98 15.45 -2.34
N ASP A 205 25.83 15.51 -1.65
CA ASP A 205 25.78 15.65 -0.20
C ASP A 205 26.32 14.38 0.48
N LEU A 206 25.95 13.21 -0.07
CA LEU A 206 26.41 11.91 0.43
C LEU A 206 27.91 11.72 0.18
N VAL A 207 28.41 12.12 -0.99
CA VAL A 207 29.85 12.12 -1.32
C VAL A 207 30.63 13.04 -0.38
N ALA A 208 30.15 14.27 -0.17
CA ALA A 208 30.80 15.23 0.73
C ALA A 208 30.87 14.70 2.17
N TRP A 209 29.77 14.08 2.64
CA TRP A 209 29.77 13.41 3.92
C TRP A 209 30.74 12.22 3.95
N ALA A 210 30.74 11.34 2.95
CA ALA A 210 31.63 10.18 2.90
C ALA A 210 33.11 10.61 2.96
N LYS A 211 33.50 11.60 2.16
CA LYS A 211 34.87 12.16 2.21
C LYS A 211 35.20 12.75 3.59
N SER A 212 34.23 13.35 4.29
CA SER A 212 34.43 13.83 5.68
C SER A 212 34.63 12.71 6.71
N GLN A 213 34.14 11.51 6.43
CA GLN A 213 34.28 10.32 7.30
C GLN A 213 35.54 9.50 6.97
N GLY A 214 36.34 9.91 5.98
CA GLY A 214 37.59 9.25 5.62
C GLY A 214 37.49 8.23 4.48
N PHE A 215 36.41 8.25 3.69
CA PHE A 215 36.37 7.49 2.43
C PHE A 215 37.35 8.11 1.42
N GLU A 216 38.34 7.33 0.97
CA GLU A 216 39.35 7.77 0.00
C GLU A 216 38.75 7.91 -1.41
N THR A 217 37.91 6.96 -1.81
CA THR A 217 37.17 6.94 -3.05
C THR A 217 35.67 6.78 -2.78
N THR A 218 34.86 7.30 -3.70
CA THR A 218 33.41 7.07 -3.74
C THR A 218 32.97 6.88 -5.18
N LEU A 219 31.79 6.28 -5.37
CA LEU A 219 31.04 6.41 -6.61
C LEU A 219 30.85 7.88 -7.00
N ASP A 220 30.80 8.16 -8.30
CA ASP A 220 30.36 9.47 -8.78
C ASP A 220 28.91 9.73 -8.33
N ALA A 221 28.61 10.98 -7.95
CA ALA A 221 27.29 11.37 -7.51
C ALA A 221 26.20 11.08 -8.57
N SER A 222 26.52 11.13 -9.87
CA SER A 222 25.58 10.82 -10.94
C SER A 222 25.22 9.34 -11.06
N ASP A 223 26.09 8.48 -10.52
CA ASP A 223 25.93 7.02 -10.55
C ASP A 223 25.27 6.49 -9.28
N MET A 224 25.12 7.31 -8.23
CA MET A 224 24.43 6.92 -7.02
C MET A 224 22.93 6.77 -7.25
N HIS A 225 22.39 5.63 -6.85
CA HIS A 225 20.99 5.28 -6.98
C HIS A 225 20.59 4.26 -5.91
N VAL A 226 19.27 4.12 -5.69
CA VAL A 226 18.71 2.95 -5.00
C VAL A 226 18.14 2.00 -6.03
N THR A 227 18.54 0.73 -5.95
CA THR A 227 17.97 -0.34 -6.78
C THR A 227 16.66 -0.80 -6.16
N ILE A 228 15.57 -0.80 -6.94
CA ILE A 228 14.28 -1.35 -6.54
C ILE A 228 14.18 -2.83 -6.96
N LEU A 229 14.62 -3.14 -8.19
CA LEU A 229 14.52 -4.48 -8.74
C LEU A 229 15.76 -4.85 -9.55
N TYR A 230 16.26 -6.06 -9.32
CA TYR A 230 17.28 -6.72 -10.14
C TYR A 230 16.73 -8.10 -10.51
N SER A 231 16.01 -8.18 -11.62
CA SER A 231 15.34 -9.42 -12.08
C SER A 231 16.09 -10.06 -13.22
N ARG A 232 16.69 -11.23 -12.97
CA ARG A 232 17.24 -12.11 -14.01
C ARG A 232 16.13 -12.83 -14.77
N ASN A 233 14.99 -13.06 -14.14
CA ASN A 233 13.82 -13.61 -14.81
C ASN A 233 13.25 -12.59 -15.81
N PRO A 234 12.96 -12.99 -17.05
CA PRO A 234 12.29 -12.14 -18.00
C PRO A 234 10.89 -11.74 -17.54
N VAL A 235 10.65 -10.43 -17.42
CA VAL A 235 9.35 -9.86 -17.06
C VAL A 235 8.97 -8.74 -18.02
N ASP A 236 7.66 -8.56 -18.24
CA ASP A 236 7.13 -7.44 -19.03
C ASP A 236 7.20 -6.14 -18.19
N PRO A 237 7.97 -5.13 -18.61
CA PRO A 237 8.07 -3.86 -17.88
C PRO A 237 6.73 -3.14 -17.74
N MET A 238 5.79 -3.31 -18.68
CA MET A 238 4.45 -2.71 -18.61
C MET A 238 3.57 -3.40 -17.58
N ALA A 239 3.78 -4.69 -17.34
CA ALA A 239 3.08 -5.44 -16.30
C ALA A 239 3.60 -5.12 -14.89
N MET A 240 4.75 -4.46 -14.75
CA MET A 240 5.28 -4.04 -13.44
C MET A 240 4.54 -2.83 -12.84
N GLY A 241 3.64 -2.21 -13.60
CA GLY A 241 2.80 -1.10 -13.15
C GLY A 241 3.59 0.15 -12.75
N GLU A 242 2.90 1.12 -12.17
CA GLU A 242 3.49 2.34 -11.61
C GLU A 242 3.53 2.29 -10.08
N THR A 243 4.30 3.17 -9.46
CA THR A 243 4.34 3.29 -8.00
C THR A 243 3.25 4.23 -7.49
N TRP A 244 2.53 3.80 -6.45
CA TRP A 244 1.39 4.52 -5.88
C TRP A 244 1.74 5.82 -5.15
N THR A 245 3.03 6.08 -4.85
CA THR A 245 3.46 7.15 -3.90
C THR A 245 4.45 8.17 -4.48
N SER A 246 4.49 8.34 -5.80
CA SER A 246 5.37 9.37 -6.36
C SER A 246 4.83 10.78 -6.14
N ASP A 247 5.71 11.71 -5.81
CA ASP A 247 5.45 13.14 -5.99
C ASP A 247 5.02 13.41 -7.46
N PRO A 248 4.35 14.53 -7.79
CA PRO A 248 3.86 14.80 -9.15
C PRO A 248 4.94 14.73 -10.26
N ASP A 249 6.22 14.78 -9.89
CA ASP A 249 7.38 14.66 -10.76
C ASP A 249 7.98 13.24 -10.81
N GLY A 250 7.36 12.26 -10.16
CA GLY A 250 7.86 10.89 -10.05
C GLY A 250 8.81 10.67 -8.86
N GLY A 251 9.12 11.70 -8.06
CA GLY A 251 10.16 11.67 -7.04
C GLY A 251 9.83 10.84 -5.78
N LEU A 252 10.87 10.56 -4.98
CA LEU A 252 10.77 9.97 -3.65
C LEU A 252 11.72 10.66 -2.67
N LEU A 253 11.18 11.22 -1.59
CA LEU A 253 11.96 11.84 -0.51
C LEU A 253 12.08 10.93 0.71
N ILE A 254 13.33 10.58 1.07
CA ILE A 254 13.64 10.02 2.39
C ILE A 254 14.06 11.17 3.31
N LYS A 255 13.22 11.45 4.31
CA LYS A 255 13.44 12.52 5.28
C LYS A 255 14.77 12.34 6.02
N ALA A 256 15.37 13.46 6.43
CA ALA A 256 16.56 13.46 7.28
C ALA A 256 16.33 12.64 8.57
N GLY A 257 17.35 11.88 8.97
CA GLY A 257 17.29 10.94 10.10
C GLY A 257 16.60 9.61 9.78
N GLY A 258 16.00 9.00 10.80
CA GLY A 258 15.40 7.66 10.71
C GLY A 258 16.43 6.51 10.82
N PRO A 259 15.97 5.25 10.81
CA PRO A 259 16.84 4.08 10.90
C PRO A 259 17.75 3.99 9.66
N ARG A 260 19.06 4.05 9.88
CA ARG A 260 20.09 3.96 8.84
C ARG A 260 21.31 3.24 9.39
N ALA A 261 21.98 2.49 8.54
CA ALA A 261 23.20 1.76 8.88
C ALA A 261 24.19 1.82 7.71
N LEU A 262 25.48 1.81 8.04
CA LEU A 262 26.50 1.46 7.06
C LEU A 262 26.67 -0.05 7.11
N GLU A 263 26.58 -0.69 5.95
CA GLU A 263 26.78 -2.13 5.83
C GLU A 263 27.76 -2.47 4.71
N ARG A 264 28.31 -3.69 4.76
CA ARG A 264 29.18 -4.23 3.73
C ARG A 264 28.43 -5.29 2.95
N PHE A 265 28.21 -5.04 1.67
CA PHE A 265 27.49 -5.96 0.78
C PHE A 265 28.46 -6.62 -0.22
N GLY A 266 28.21 -7.89 -0.53
CA GLY A 266 28.94 -8.63 -1.57
C GLY A 266 30.47 -8.63 -1.38
N GLU A 267 31.20 -8.31 -2.46
CA GLU A 267 32.67 -8.33 -2.55
C GLU A 267 33.34 -7.13 -1.86
N GLY A 268 32.73 -6.57 -0.81
CA GLY A 268 33.32 -5.48 -0.01
C GLY A 268 32.73 -4.09 -0.22
N ALA A 269 31.64 -3.96 -0.98
CA ALA A 269 30.98 -2.69 -1.21
C ALA A 269 30.42 -2.11 0.08
N VAL A 270 30.69 -0.83 0.35
CA VAL A 270 30.13 -0.10 1.48
C VAL A 270 28.86 0.61 1.02
N VAL A 271 27.76 0.32 1.70
CA VAL A 271 26.43 0.85 1.37
C VAL A 271 25.85 1.62 2.55
N LEU A 272 25.08 2.65 2.25
CA LEU A 272 24.16 3.27 3.21
C LEU A 272 22.80 2.61 3.08
N GLN A 273 22.46 1.76 4.04
CA GLN A 273 21.13 1.19 4.16
C GLN A 273 20.20 2.14 4.93
N PHE A 274 18.92 2.17 4.54
CA PHE A 274 17.90 2.98 5.21
C PHE A 274 16.52 2.32 5.16
N ALA A 275 15.69 2.62 6.15
CA ALA A 275 14.32 2.13 6.17
C ALA A 275 13.43 2.93 5.19
N SER A 276 12.69 2.23 4.33
CA SER A 276 11.68 2.83 3.45
C SER A 276 10.56 1.83 3.16
N TRP A 277 9.35 2.12 3.64
CA TRP A 277 8.19 1.28 3.38
C TRP A 277 7.81 1.31 1.89
N SER A 278 7.83 2.48 1.24
CA SER A 278 7.47 2.62 -0.17
C SER A 278 8.36 1.79 -1.09
N LEU A 279 9.68 1.78 -0.84
CA LEU A 279 10.62 0.97 -1.64
C LEU A 279 10.43 -0.53 -1.38
N GLN A 280 10.17 -0.94 -0.13
CA GLN A 280 9.92 -2.34 0.21
C GLN A 280 8.62 -2.85 -0.43
N SER A 281 7.53 -2.09 -0.32
CA SER A 281 6.26 -2.42 -0.96
C SER A 281 6.41 -2.51 -2.47
N ARG A 282 7.08 -1.52 -3.09
CA ARG A 282 7.31 -1.50 -4.53
C ARG A 282 8.14 -2.70 -5.03
N HIS A 283 9.18 -3.08 -4.29
CA HIS A 283 9.94 -4.30 -4.58
C HIS A 283 9.05 -5.55 -4.51
N ASN A 284 8.28 -5.68 -3.43
CA ASN A 284 7.40 -6.83 -3.22
C ASN A 284 6.31 -6.94 -4.29
N GLU A 285 5.73 -5.82 -4.73
CA GLU A 285 4.77 -5.77 -5.84
C GLU A 285 5.39 -6.32 -7.13
N MET A 286 6.60 -5.89 -7.49
CA MET A 286 7.30 -6.37 -8.69
C MET A 286 7.62 -7.87 -8.60
N VAL A 287 8.06 -8.35 -7.43
CA VAL A 287 8.31 -9.78 -7.20
C VAL A 287 7.01 -10.60 -7.29
N GLN A 288 5.91 -10.10 -6.71
CA GLN A 288 4.59 -10.73 -6.85
C GLN A 288 4.08 -10.75 -8.29
N ALA A 289 4.45 -9.74 -9.10
CA ALA A 289 4.18 -9.68 -10.53
C ALA A 289 5.09 -10.61 -11.39
N GLY A 290 5.95 -11.41 -10.75
CA GLY A 290 6.76 -12.45 -11.40
C GLY A 290 8.24 -12.14 -11.56
N ALA A 291 8.71 -11.00 -11.05
CA ALA A 291 10.13 -10.67 -11.06
C ALA A 291 10.92 -11.55 -10.08
N SER A 292 12.18 -11.82 -10.41
CA SER A 292 13.10 -12.53 -9.51
C SER A 292 13.90 -11.56 -8.65
N HIS A 293 14.39 -12.06 -7.52
CA HIS A 293 15.43 -11.41 -6.73
C HIS A 293 16.36 -12.48 -6.15
N ASP A 294 17.62 -12.12 -5.91
CA ASP A 294 18.69 -13.09 -5.56
C ASP A 294 18.97 -13.14 -4.04
N TYR A 295 18.29 -12.34 -3.22
CA TYR A 295 18.55 -12.18 -1.78
C TYR A 295 17.32 -12.51 -0.93
N PRO A 296 17.48 -13.09 0.28
CA PRO A 296 16.33 -13.45 1.13
C PRO A 296 15.45 -12.27 1.56
N GLU A 297 16.05 -11.09 1.70
CA GLU A 297 15.37 -9.86 2.12
C GLU A 297 15.83 -8.70 1.25
N TYR A 298 14.88 -7.82 0.92
CA TYR A 298 15.17 -6.57 0.22
C TYR A 298 15.42 -5.45 1.21
N LEU A 299 16.65 -4.95 1.21
CA LEU A 299 17.11 -3.89 2.09
C LEU A 299 17.43 -2.66 1.23
N PRO A 300 16.63 -1.57 1.28
CA PRO A 300 16.91 -0.37 0.50
C PRO A 300 18.26 0.23 0.88
N HIS A 301 19.12 0.43 -0.12
CA HIS A 301 20.47 0.94 0.09
C HIS A 301 20.96 1.78 -1.09
N VAL A 302 21.91 2.68 -0.81
CA VAL A 302 22.72 3.39 -1.81
C VAL A 302 24.16 2.95 -1.63
N THR A 303 24.80 2.49 -2.69
CA THR A 303 26.23 2.17 -2.65
C THR A 303 27.06 3.44 -2.59
N ILE A 304 28.02 3.51 -1.67
CA ILE A 304 28.94 4.65 -1.52
C ILE A 304 30.25 4.35 -2.25
N SER A 305 30.80 3.15 -2.09
CA SER A 305 32.04 2.69 -2.75
C SER A 305 32.04 1.16 -2.83
N TYR A 306 32.60 0.62 -3.91
CA TYR A 306 32.96 -0.79 -4.10
C TYR A 306 34.38 -1.10 -3.60
N GLU A 307 35.26 -0.09 -3.54
CA GLU A 307 36.66 -0.20 -3.08
C GLU A 307 36.83 0.36 -1.65
N ALA A 308 36.23 -0.30 -0.66
CA ALA A 308 36.42 0.10 0.73
C ALA A 308 37.91 0.02 1.12
N PRO A 309 38.49 1.04 1.78
CA PRO A 309 39.87 0.97 2.25
C PRO A 309 40.07 -0.22 3.20
N ASP A 310 41.17 -0.96 3.01
CA ASP A 310 41.53 -2.08 3.88
C ASP A 310 41.63 -1.61 5.35
N GLY A 311 40.79 -2.18 6.22
CA GLY A 311 40.75 -1.83 7.64
C GLY A 311 39.87 -0.63 7.99
N PHE A 312 39.07 -0.08 7.06
CA PHE A 312 38.07 0.94 7.39
C PHE A 312 36.96 0.36 8.28
N ASP A 313 36.89 0.81 9.53
CA ASP A 313 35.89 0.34 10.49
C ASP A 313 34.59 1.14 10.37
N ILE A 314 33.64 0.59 9.62
CA ILE A 314 32.32 1.18 9.39
C ILE A 314 31.49 1.32 10.67
N GLU A 315 31.75 0.52 11.71
CA GLU A 315 30.98 0.56 12.97
C GLU A 315 31.28 1.84 13.77
N THR A 316 32.44 2.46 13.55
CA THR A 316 32.84 3.70 14.22
C THR A 316 32.27 4.95 13.56
N VAL A 317 31.70 4.80 12.35
CA VAL A 317 31.20 5.92 11.54
C VAL A 317 29.72 6.12 11.81
N LYS A 318 29.34 7.34 12.17
CA LYS A 318 27.93 7.70 12.30
C LYS A 318 27.29 7.78 10.91
N PRO A 319 26.24 6.99 10.59
CA PRO A 319 25.61 7.01 9.27
C PRO A 319 25.12 8.40 8.87
N TYR A 320 25.16 8.68 7.56
CA TYR A 320 24.65 9.92 7.00
C TYR A 320 23.22 10.18 7.46
N ALA A 321 22.95 11.37 7.99
CA ALA A 321 21.64 11.72 8.57
C ALA A 321 20.86 12.75 7.73
N GLY A 322 21.43 13.28 6.64
CA GLY A 322 20.74 14.24 5.77
C GLY A 322 19.62 13.58 4.95
N GLU A 323 18.80 14.37 4.27
CA GLU A 323 17.76 13.81 3.39
C GLU A 323 18.35 13.11 2.16
N LEU A 324 17.61 12.16 1.60
CA LEU A 324 17.93 11.53 0.31
C LEU A 324 16.77 11.82 -0.66
N ARG A 325 17.08 12.48 -1.78
CA ARG A 325 16.12 12.89 -2.81
C ARG A 325 16.30 11.99 -4.02
N PHE A 326 15.35 11.10 -4.25
CA PHE A 326 15.38 10.20 -5.40
C PHE A 326 14.46 10.72 -6.51
N GLY A 327 14.92 10.57 -7.75
CA GLY A 327 14.13 10.87 -8.95
C GLY A 327 13.08 9.79 -9.28
N PRO A 328 12.49 9.89 -10.49
CA PRO A 328 11.56 8.88 -11.00
C PRO A 328 12.19 7.50 -11.16
N GLU A 329 11.32 6.47 -11.24
CA GLU A 329 11.74 5.11 -11.58
C GLU A 329 12.29 5.08 -13.00
N VAL A 330 13.44 4.45 -13.15
CA VAL A 330 14.06 4.18 -14.44
C VAL A 330 14.00 2.68 -14.67
N PHE A 331 13.39 2.27 -15.78
CA PHE A 331 13.25 0.88 -16.20
C PHE A 331 14.24 0.61 -17.32
N GLU A 332 15.20 -0.27 -17.07
CA GLU A 332 16.23 -0.61 -18.05
C GLU A 332 16.33 -2.13 -18.21
N PRO A 333 16.68 -2.64 -19.41
CA PRO A 333 17.07 -4.02 -19.56
C PRO A 333 18.25 -4.34 -18.63
N LEU A 334 18.21 -5.50 -17.98
CA LEU A 334 19.28 -5.90 -17.09
C LEU A 334 20.59 -6.09 -17.86
N ASP A 335 21.59 -5.31 -17.50
CA ASP A 335 22.97 -5.45 -17.98
C ASP A 335 23.77 -6.26 -16.96
N LEU A 336 24.28 -7.44 -17.37
CA LEU A 336 25.09 -8.29 -16.48
C LEU A 336 26.56 -7.82 -16.38
N ASP A 337 27.01 -6.97 -17.31
CA ASP A 337 28.39 -6.46 -17.38
C ASP A 337 28.51 -5.04 -16.76
N TRP A 338 27.48 -4.60 -16.02
CA TRP A 338 27.39 -3.25 -15.45
C TRP A 338 28.59 -2.82 -14.61
N LYS A 339 29.21 -3.76 -13.86
CA LYS A 339 30.38 -3.48 -13.01
C LYS A 339 31.55 -2.88 -13.79
N ALA A 340 31.72 -3.21 -15.07
CA ALA A 340 32.81 -2.70 -15.90
C ALA A 340 32.63 -1.22 -16.33
N LYS A 341 31.45 -0.64 -16.08
CA LYS A 341 31.08 0.73 -16.47
C LYS A 341 31.11 1.71 -15.30
N ILE A 342 31.34 1.22 -14.09
CA ILE A 342 31.39 2.05 -12.88
C ILE A 342 32.76 2.69 -12.74
N THR A 343 32.76 3.96 -12.36
CA THR A 343 33.98 4.72 -12.07
C THR A 343 33.92 5.22 -10.63
N GLU A 344 35.01 5.06 -9.88
CA GLU A 344 35.19 5.72 -8.57
C GLU A 344 36.12 6.93 -8.72
N ALA A 345 35.84 8.01 -7.99
CA ALA A 345 36.52 9.32 -8.14
C ALA A 345 36.86 10.06 -6.83
#